data_AF-A0A5R8P896-F1
#
_entry.id   AF-A0A5R8P896-F1
#
_cell.length_a   1.000
_cell.length_b   1.000
_cell.length_c   1.000
_cell.angle_alpha   90.00
_cell.angle_beta   90.00
_cell.angle_gamma   90.00
#
_symmetry.space_group_name_H-M   'P 1'
#
loop_
_entity.id
_entity.type
_entity.pdbx_description
1 polymer ?
#
loop_
_entity_poly.entity_id
_entity_poly.type
_entity_poly.pdbx_seq_one_letter_code
_entity_poly.pdbx_strand_id
1 'polypeptide(L)'
;MSTVYAAGEAVMILAQSIPVNPKPPPGSEKLINLVNYLSWLVMLAGVAALIYAGGKFGWERFHGGAVESPKIILAALVGGIIATSAGLIMSAVVTGGGA
;
A
#
# COMPACT_ATOMS: atom_id res chain seq x y z
N MET A 1 16.81 47.89 -24.36
CA MET A 1 16.29 46.81 -23.49
C MET A 1 17.11 46.85 -22.21
N SER A 2 16.55 47.44 -21.14
CA SER A 2 17.31 47.61 -19.90
C SER A 2 17.49 46.26 -19.21
N THR A 3 18.63 46.09 -18.56
CA THR A 3 19.03 44.90 -17.79
C THR A 3 17.98 44.46 -16.76
N VAL A 4 17.11 45.39 -16.35
CA VAL A 4 15.97 45.15 -15.45
C VAL A 4 14.91 44.24 -16.10
N TYR A 5 14.67 44.37 -17.42
CA TYR A 5 13.75 43.47 -18.13
C TYR A 5 14.34 42.06 -18.26
N ALA A 6 15.64 41.95 -18.54
CA ALA A 6 16.32 40.65 -18.61
C ALA A 6 16.37 39.94 -17.26
N ALA A 7 16.56 40.68 -16.16
CA ALA A 7 16.47 40.14 -14.80
C ALA A 7 15.04 39.71 -14.44
N GLY A 8 14.03 40.48 -14.87
CA GLY A 8 12.62 40.13 -14.69
C GLY A 8 12.24 38.82 -15.41
N GLU A 9 12.66 38.64 -16.66
CA GLU A 9 12.40 37.40 -17.40
C GLU A 9 13.14 36.19 -16.82
N ALA A 10 14.40 36.37 -16.38
CA ALA A 10 15.14 35.31 -15.71
C ALA A 10 14.44 34.85 -14.41
N VAL A 11 13.96 35.79 -13.59
CA VAL A 11 13.21 35.47 -12.35
C VAL A 11 11.89 34.76 -12.67
N MET A 12 11.19 35.16 -13.73
CA MET A 12 9.95 34.50 -14.16
C MET A 12 10.18 33.06 -14.66
N ILE A 13 11.31 32.79 -15.34
CA ILE A 13 11.67 31.44 -15.80
C ILE A 13 12.06 30.53 -14.63
N LEU A 14 12.78 31.04 -13.61
CA LEU A 14 13.10 30.26 -12.41
C LEU A 14 11.86 29.98 -11.53
N ALA A 15 10.88 30.89 -11.53
CA ALA A 15 9.62 30.74 -10.79
C ALA A 15 8.58 29.87 -11.52
N GLN A 16 8.87 29.42 -12.74
CA GLN A 16 8.00 28.51 -13.46
C GLN A 16 8.10 27.12 -12.82
N SER A 17 7.28 26.91 -11.78
CA SER A 17 6.96 25.58 -11.25
C SER A 17 6.41 24.75 -12.41
N ILE A 18 7.27 23.94 -13.01
CA ILE A 18 6.87 22.97 -14.02
C ILE A 18 6.07 21.92 -13.24
N PRO A 19 4.75 21.81 -13.44
CA PRO A 19 4.00 20.73 -12.82
C PRO A 19 4.47 19.45 -13.49
N VAL A 20 5.41 18.76 -12.85
CA VAL A 20 5.78 17.40 -13.20
C VAL A 20 4.57 16.55 -12.84
N ASN A 21 3.56 16.53 -13.71
CA ASN A 21 2.41 15.67 -13.53
C ASN A 21 2.93 14.24 -13.63
N PRO A 22 2.98 13.46 -12.54
CA PRO A 22 3.50 12.12 -12.56
C PRO A 22 2.50 11.28 -13.35
N LYS A 23 2.70 11.19 -14.66
CA LYS A 23 1.89 10.32 -15.51
C LYS A 23 2.35 8.88 -15.26
N PRO A 24 1.43 7.94 -14.97
CA PRO A 24 1.77 6.54 -14.84
C PRO A 24 2.61 6.08 -16.04
N PRO A 25 3.62 5.23 -15.84
CA PRO A 25 4.44 4.71 -16.95
C PRO A 25 3.52 4.07 -18.00
N PRO A 26 3.74 4.34 -19.30
CA PRO A 26 2.89 3.78 -20.35
C PRO A 26 2.91 2.25 -20.28
N GLY A 27 1.73 1.63 -20.18
CA GLY A 27 1.56 0.18 -20.01
C GLY A 27 1.44 -0.31 -18.55
N SER A 28 1.55 0.59 -17.57
CA SER A 28 1.42 0.23 -16.15
C SER A 28 -0.01 -0.12 -15.71
N GLU A 29 -1.06 0.34 -16.40
CA GLU A 29 -2.46 0.01 -16.09
C GLU A 29 -2.71 -1.50 -15.89
N LYS A 30 -2.13 -2.35 -16.75
CA LYS A 30 -2.36 -3.81 -16.67
C LYS A 30 -1.75 -4.40 -15.40
N LEU A 31 -0.56 -3.93 -15.01
CA LEU A 31 0.13 -4.39 -13.81
C LEU A 31 -0.56 -3.84 -12.56
N ILE A 32 -0.98 -2.57 -12.57
CA ILE A 32 -1.74 -1.95 -11.48
C ILE A 32 -3.05 -2.72 -11.25
N ASN A 33 -3.79 -3.04 -12.30
CA ASN A 33 -5.02 -3.83 -12.20
C ASN A 33 -4.77 -5.22 -11.64
N LEU A 34 -3.72 -5.92 -12.09
CA LEU A 34 -3.36 -7.24 -11.56
C LEU A 34 -3.05 -7.19 -10.07
N VAL A 35 -2.23 -6.22 -9.62
CA VAL A 35 -1.90 -6.10 -8.20
C VAL A 35 -3.13 -5.72 -7.38
N ASN A 36 -4.05 -4.92 -7.94
CA ASN A 36 -5.31 -4.59 -7.26
C ASN A 36 -6.19 -5.83 -7.03
N TYR A 37 -6.27 -6.73 -8.02
CA TYR A 37 -6.94 -8.03 -7.83
C TYR A 37 -6.24 -8.90 -6.77
N LEU A 38 -4.90 -8.93 -6.76
CA LEU A 38 -4.14 -9.65 -5.74
C LEU A 38 -4.38 -9.08 -4.33
N SER A 39 -4.42 -7.75 -4.19
CA SER A 39 -4.74 -7.09 -2.92
C SER A 39 -6.11 -7.50 -2.39
N TRP A 40 -7.10 -7.60 -3.27
CA TRP A 40 -8.43 -8.12 -2.92
C TRP A 40 -8.38 -9.57 -2.42
N LEU A 41 -7.62 -10.45 -3.09
CA LEU A 41 -7.46 -11.83 -2.65
C LEU A 41 -6.77 -11.93 -1.28
N VAL A 42 -5.73 -11.12 -1.03
CA VAL A 42 -5.04 -11.08 0.26
C VAL A 42 -5.98 -10.60 1.37
N MET A 43 -6.81 -9.59 1.10
CA MET A 43 -7.84 -9.12 2.04
C MET A 43 -8.83 -10.23 2.39
N LEU A 44 -9.40 -10.91 1.39
CA LEU A 44 -10.34 -12.00 1.62
C LEU A 44 -9.70 -13.16 2.38
N ALA A 45 -8.46 -13.52 2.03
CA ALA A 45 -7.69 -14.55 2.74
C ALA A 45 -7.42 -14.17 4.20
N GLY A 46 -7.09 -12.91 4.48
CA GLY A 46 -6.88 -12.41 5.84
C GLY A 46 -8.14 -12.50 6.69
N VAL A 47 -9.29 -12.07 6.15
CA VAL A 47 -10.59 -12.17 6.83
C VAL A 47 -10.95 -13.64 7.10
N ALA A 48 -10.79 -14.52 6.11
CA ALA A 48 -11.06 -15.94 6.28
C ALA A 48 -10.16 -16.59 7.35
N ALA A 49 -8.87 -16.24 7.37
CA ALA A 49 -7.91 -16.73 8.35
C ALA A 49 -8.28 -16.29 9.78
N LEU A 50 -8.72 -15.03 9.96
CA LEU A 50 -9.18 -14.53 11.26
C LEU A 50 -10.44 -15.22 11.74
N ILE A 51 -11.42 -15.44 10.85
CA ILE A 51 -12.66 -16.16 11.19
C ILE A 51 -12.33 -17.60 11.61
N TYR A 52 -11.48 -18.29 10.85
CA TYR A 52 -11.07 -19.66 11.16
C TYR A 52 -10.29 -19.74 12.48
N ALA A 53 -9.31 -18.86 12.67
CA ALA A 53 -8.50 -18.81 13.88
C ALA A 53 -9.34 -18.47 15.13
N GLY A 54 -10.25 -17.50 15.02
CA GLY A 54 -11.17 -17.13 16.09
C GLY A 54 -12.16 -18.24 16.44
N GLY A 55 -12.74 -18.89 15.43
CA GLY A 55 -13.63 -20.04 15.63
C GLY A 55 -12.94 -21.23 16.28
N LYS A 56 -11.74 -21.58 15.81
CA LYS A 56 -10.93 -22.68 16.37
C LYS A 56 -10.49 -22.37 17.81
N PHE A 57 -10.05 -21.14 18.08
CA PHE A 57 -9.66 -20.69 19.41
C PHE A 57 -10.83 -20.75 20.41
N GLY A 58 -12.03 -20.35 19.98
CA GLY A 58 -13.25 -20.50 20.76
C GLY A 58 -13.59 -21.97 21.04
N TRP A 59 -13.44 -22.87 20.06
CA TRP A 59 -13.70 -24.30 20.22
C TRP A 59 -12.72 -24.97 21.18
N GLU A 60 -11.42 -24.72 21.03
CA GLU A 60 -10.34 -25.26 21.88
C GLU A 60 -10.48 -24.80 23.35
N ARG A 61 -11.03 -23.58 23.59
CA ARG A 61 -11.29 -23.06 24.95
C ARG A 61 -12.32 -23.89 25.73
N PHE A 62 -13.38 -24.38 25.07
CA PHE A 62 -14.50 -25.05 25.75
C PHE A 62 -14.45 -26.57 25.70
N HIS A 63 -13.71 -27.17 24.74
CA HIS A 63 -13.71 -28.63 24.54
C HIS A 63 -12.42 -29.33 24.96
N GLY A 64 -11.40 -28.60 25.43
CA GLY A 64 -10.16 -29.16 25.97
C GLY A 64 -9.39 -30.02 24.97
N GLY A 65 -8.45 -29.41 24.24
CA GLY A 65 -7.59 -30.09 23.26
C GLY A 65 -6.27 -29.35 23.06
N ALA A 66 -5.34 -29.95 22.30
CA ALA A 66 -4.04 -29.36 22.02
C ALA A 66 -4.20 -27.95 21.41
N VAL A 67 -3.65 -26.95 22.08
CA VAL A 67 -3.80 -25.53 21.72
C VAL A 67 -2.92 -25.20 20.52
N GLU A 68 -3.43 -25.46 19.33
CA GLU A 68 -2.79 -25.06 18.09
C GLU A 68 -3.25 -23.68 17.61
N SER A 69 -4.39 -23.19 18.11
CA SER A 69 -4.95 -21.89 17.74
C SER A 69 -4.01 -20.69 17.95
N PRO A 70 -3.17 -20.60 19.00
CA PRO A 70 -2.25 -19.48 19.17
C PRO A 70 -1.26 -19.33 18.00
N LYS A 71 -0.81 -20.45 17.42
CA LYS A 71 0.10 -20.47 16.27
C LYS A 71 -0.57 -19.88 15.02
N ILE A 72 -1.86 -20.17 14.82
CA ILE A 72 -2.62 -19.71 13.65
C ILE A 72 -2.92 -18.21 13.76
N ILE A 73 -3.28 -17.74 14.96
CA ILE A 73 -3.49 -16.31 15.23
C ILE A 73 -2.17 -15.54 15.02
N LEU A 74 -1.05 -16.06 15.52
CA LEU A 74 0.26 -15.44 15.32
C LEU A 74 0.63 -15.35 13.83
N ALA A 75 0.41 -16.43 13.07
CA ALA A 75 0.64 -16.42 11.63
C ALA A 75 -0.26 -15.42 10.89
N ALA A 76 -1.53 -15.29 11.30
CA ALA A 76 -2.46 -14.31 10.74
C ALA A 76 -2.02 -12.86 11.04
N LEU A 77 -1.50 -12.59 12.24
CA LEU A 77 -0.97 -11.28 12.62
C LEU A 77 0.25 -10.90 11.77
N VAL A 78 1.20 -11.82 11.60
CA VAL A 78 2.38 -11.59 10.75
C VAL A 78 1.97 -11.34 9.30
N GLY A 79 1.03 -12.12 8.77
CA GLY A 79 0.46 -11.90 7.44
C GLY A 79 -0.19 -10.52 7.29
N GLY A 80 -0.92 -10.06 8.31
CA GLY A 80 -1.52 -8.72 8.35
C GLY A 80 -0.48 -7.60 8.29
N ILE A 81 0.61 -7.71 9.07
CA ILE A 81 1.71 -6.72 9.05
C ILE A 81 2.33 -6.62 7.66
N ILE A 82 2.60 -7.76 7.02
CA ILE A 82 3.16 -7.80 5.66
C ILE A 82 2.21 -7.12 4.67
N ALA A 83 0.91 -7.45 4.72
CA ALA A 83 -0.09 -6.85 3.83
C ALA A 83 -0.20 -5.32 4.01
N THR A 84 -0.21 -4.82 5.25
CA THR A 84 -0.22 -3.37 5.53
C THR A 84 1.04 -2.69 5.02
N SER A 85 2.22 -3.29 5.24
CA SER A 85 3.48 -2.72 4.77
C SER A 85 3.54 -2.64 3.24
N ALA A 86 3.03 -3.64 2.54
CA ALA A 86 2.94 -3.63 1.09
C ALA A 86 2.02 -2.50 0.57
N GLY A 87 0.89 -2.26 1.24
CA GLY A 87 -0.01 -1.14 0.90
C GLY A 87 0.67 0.22 1.04
N LEU A 88 1.42 0.44 2.13
CA LEU A 88 2.17 1.69 2.34
C LEU A 88 3.26 1.90 1.28
N ILE A 89 3.97 0.84 0.89
CA ILE A 89 4.98 0.89 -0.18
C ILE A 89 4.32 1.22 -1.51
N MET A 90 3.19 0.59 -1.84
CA MET A 90 2.46 0.90 -3.08
C MET A 90 1.99 2.35 -3.11
N SER A 91 1.45 2.88 -2.00
CA SER A 91 1.07 4.28 -1.92
C SER A 91 2.27 5.21 -2.14
N ALA A 92 3.41 4.94 -1.47
CA ALA A 92 4.63 5.74 -1.62
C ALA A 92 5.18 5.73 -3.05
N VAL A 93 5.09 4.59 -3.75
CA VAL A 93 5.50 4.45 -5.15
C VAL A 93 4.56 5.17 -6.10
N VAL A 94 3.24 5.08 -5.87
CA VAL A 94 2.22 5.70 -6.74
C VAL A 94 2.19 7.23 -6.57
N THR A 95 2.38 7.74 -5.36
CA THR A 95 2.46 9.20 -5.11
C THR A 95 3.85 9.79 -5.33
N GLY A 96 4.88 8.95 -5.48
CA GLY A 96 6.23 9.39 -5.87
C GLY A 96 6.83 10.41 -4.91
N GLY A 97 7.13 10.01 -3.66
CA GLY A 97 8.11 10.71 -2.80
C GLY A 97 8.01 12.23 -2.66
N GLY A 98 6.81 12.81 -2.79
CA GLY A 98 6.57 14.25 -2.68
C GLY A 98 5.73 14.57 -1.45
N ALA A 99 6.39 15.15 -0.45
CA ALA A 99 5.76 16.16 0.40
C ALA A 99 5.58 17.45 -0.42
#